data_AF-A0A0G1W302-F1
#
_entry.id   AF-A0A0G1W302-F1
#
_cell.length_a   1.000
_cell.length_b   1.000
_cell.length_c   1.000
_cell.angle_alpha   90.00
_cell.angle_beta   90.00
_cell.angle_gamma   90.00
#
_symmetry.space_group_name_H-M   'P 1'
#
loop_
_entity.id
_entity.type
_entity.pdbx_description
1 polymer ?
#
loop_
_entity_poly.entity_id
_entity_poly.type
_entity_poly.pdbx_seq_one_letter_code
_entity_poly.pdbx_strand_id
1 'polypeptide(L)'
;MEVTDERKVYVVHHNIGMPEAYPGTYVAMCLIEATAIRLARGKGPQGANDDISHACAKLIDGTWYAPITLLKPTDEDTRHQNHKDSVAAVMAKARAAGLTSEEISLLKSEGLTK
;
A
#
# COMPACT_ATOMS: atom_id res chain seq x y z
N MET A 1 -28.35 -11.13 -2.92
CA MET A 1 -26.96 -10.64 -3.05
C MET A 1 -26.89 -9.30 -2.35
N GLU A 2 -26.62 -9.33 -1.05
CA GLU A 2 -26.50 -8.12 -0.23
C GLU A 2 -25.01 -7.81 -0.05
N VAL A 3 -24.61 -6.55 -0.31
CA VAL A 3 -23.25 -6.10 -0.04
C VAL A 3 -23.21 -5.66 1.42
N THR A 4 -22.47 -6.40 2.24
CA THR A 4 -22.43 -6.18 3.70
C THR A 4 -21.24 -5.34 4.15
N ASP A 5 -20.15 -5.31 3.36
CA ASP A 5 -18.94 -4.53 3.66
C ASP A 5 -18.24 -4.18 2.35
N GLU A 6 -17.53 -3.04 2.33
CA GLU A 6 -16.67 -2.62 1.23
C GLU A 6 -15.32 -2.19 1.79
N ARG A 7 -14.23 -2.72 1.23
CA ARG A 7 -12.87 -2.38 1.65
C ARG A 7 -12.03 -1.91 0.49
N LYS A 8 -11.27 -0.86 0.76
CA LYS A 8 -10.22 -0.40 -0.13
C LYS A 8 -9.11 -1.45 -0.16
N VAL A 9 -8.73 -1.87 -1.34
CA VAL A 9 -7.65 -2.83 -1.58
C VAL A 9 -6.61 -2.21 -2.50
N TYR A 10 -5.36 -2.63 -2.35
CA TYR A 10 -4.25 -2.22 -3.20
C TYR A 10 -4.17 -3.13 -4.41
N VAL A 11 -3.92 -2.54 -5.57
CA VAL A 11 -3.81 -3.23 -6.86
C VAL A 11 -2.46 -2.93 -7.46
N VAL A 12 -1.69 -3.98 -7.75
CA VAL A 12 -0.39 -3.89 -8.41
C VAL A 12 -0.56 -4.21 -9.90
N HIS A 13 -0.15 -3.26 -10.74
CA HIS A 13 -0.23 -3.34 -12.19
C HIS A 13 1.14 -3.65 -12.77
N HIS A 14 1.24 -4.67 -13.63
CA HIS A 14 2.48 -4.92 -14.34
C HIS A 14 2.65 -3.90 -15.45
N ASN A 15 3.73 -3.14 -15.42
CA ASN A 15 4.08 -2.31 -16.55
C ASN A 15 4.92 -3.12 -17.54
N ILE A 16 4.32 -3.50 -18.67
CA ILE A 16 5.03 -4.22 -19.75
C ILE A 16 5.83 -3.29 -20.68
N GLY A 17 5.94 -2.00 -20.36
CA GLY A 17 6.74 -1.03 -21.12
C GLY A 17 6.16 -0.68 -22.49
N MET A 18 4.87 -0.96 -22.74
CA MET A 18 4.17 -0.62 -23.96
C MET A 18 3.02 0.34 -23.66
N PRO A 19 3.14 1.65 -23.96
CA PRO A 19 2.11 2.65 -23.67
C PRO A 19 0.80 2.44 -24.45
N GLU A 20 0.85 1.64 -25.53
CA GLU A 20 -0.30 1.31 -26.38
C GLU A 20 -0.98 -0.01 -25.97
N ALA A 21 -0.32 -0.82 -25.15
CA ALA A 21 -0.92 -2.01 -24.58
C ALA A 21 -1.84 -1.59 -23.43
N TYR A 22 -2.97 -2.27 -23.32
CA TYR A 22 -3.99 -2.15 -22.27
C TYR A 22 -3.43 -1.67 -20.92
N PRO A 23 -4.14 -0.80 -20.16
CA PRO A 23 -3.71 -0.44 -18.80
C PRO A 23 -3.38 -1.73 -18.05
N GLY A 24 -2.14 -1.77 -17.54
CA GLY A 24 -1.37 -2.97 -17.24
C GLY A 24 -2.17 -4.13 -16.67
N THR A 25 -1.80 -5.35 -17.06
CA THR A 25 -2.44 -6.57 -16.57
C THR A 25 -2.41 -6.59 -15.03
N TYR A 26 -3.56 -6.84 -14.41
CA TYR A 26 -3.66 -7.02 -12.96
C TYR A 26 -2.80 -8.22 -12.53
N VAL A 27 -1.79 -7.99 -11.71
CA VAL A 27 -0.91 -9.08 -11.22
C VAL A 27 -1.37 -9.55 -9.85
N ALA A 28 -1.71 -8.60 -8.99
CA ALA A 28 -2.00 -8.90 -7.60
C ALA A 28 -2.87 -7.84 -6.95
N MET A 29 -3.77 -8.29 -6.08
CA MET A 29 -4.48 -7.44 -5.13
C MET A 29 -4.10 -7.85 -3.72
N CYS A 30 -4.01 -6.89 -2.80
CA CYS A 30 -3.71 -7.17 -1.39
C CYS A 30 -4.36 -6.12 -0.47
N LEU A 31 -4.47 -6.46 0.81
CA LEU A 31 -5.18 -5.64 1.79
C LEU A 31 -4.31 -4.53 2.40
N ILE A 32 -2.99 -4.65 2.38
CA ILE A 32 -2.08 -3.71 3.04
C ILE A 32 -1.03 -3.15 2.09
N GLU A 33 -0.64 -1.91 2.34
CA GLU A 33 0.30 -1.15 1.49
C GLU A 33 1.68 -1.81 1.43
N ALA A 34 2.19 -2.32 2.56
CA ALA A 34 3.49 -2.97 2.63
C ALA A 34 3.59 -4.17 1.66
N THR A 35 2.53 -4.97 1.59
CA THR A 35 2.43 -6.09 0.62
C THR A 35 2.43 -5.57 -0.81
N ALA A 36 1.69 -4.51 -1.11
CA ALA A 36 1.66 -3.91 -2.45
C ALA A 36 3.05 -3.41 -2.88
N ILE A 37 3.76 -2.72 -1.98
CA ILE A 37 5.13 -2.23 -2.23
C ILE A 37 6.09 -3.39 -2.49
N ARG A 38 6.03 -4.44 -1.67
CA ARG A 38 6.88 -5.64 -1.88
C ARG A 38 6.59 -6.30 -3.23
N LEU A 39 5.32 -6.43 -3.59
CA LEU A 39 4.89 -7.04 -4.85
C LEU A 39 5.30 -6.20 -6.06
N ALA A 40 5.25 -4.88 -5.96
CA ALA A 40 5.64 -3.97 -7.02
C ALA A 40 7.17 -3.88 -7.23
N ARG A 41 7.95 -4.17 -6.18
CA ARG A 41 9.38 -3.87 -6.16
C ARG A 41 10.16 -4.59 -7.26
N GLY A 42 10.81 -3.81 -8.13
CA GLY A 42 11.70 -4.32 -9.18
C GLY A 42 11.02 -5.18 -10.24
N LYS A 43 9.69 -5.07 -10.39
CA LYS A 43 8.91 -5.85 -11.35
C LYS A 43 8.68 -5.12 -12.67
N GLY A 44 8.82 -3.80 -12.71
CA GLY A 44 8.68 -3.01 -13.92
C GLY A 44 9.88 -3.08 -14.86
N PRO A 45 9.80 -2.42 -16.02
CA PRO A 45 10.86 -2.40 -17.02
C PRO A 45 12.15 -1.83 -16.42
N GLN A 46 13.29 -2.44 -16.78
CA GLN A 46 14.62 -2.02 -16.32
C GLN A 46 14.79 -2.06 -14.78
N GLY A 47 14.00 -2.88 -14.08
CA GLY A 47 14.05 -3.00 -12.62
C GLY A 47 13.33 -1.88 -11.88
N ALA A 48 12.49 -1.10 -12.57
CA ALA A 48 11.58 -0.16 -11.94
C ALA A 48 10.55 -0.87 -11.05
N ASN A 49 9.87 -0.12 -10.18
CA ASN A 49 8.73 -0.65 -9.44
C ASN A 49 7.48 -0.60 -10.33
N ASP A 50 6.65 -1.63 -10.22
CA ASP A 50 5.32 -1.66 -10.84
C ASP A 50 4.38 -0.64 -10.17
N ASP A 51 3.35 -0.23 -10.89
CA ASP A 51 2.42 0.80 -10.42
C ASP A 51 1.42 0.24 -9.39
N ILE A 52 1.13 1.03 -8.36
CA ILE A 52 0.17 0.68 -7.30
C ILE A 52 -1.01 1.63 -7.37
N SER A 53 -2.21 1.08 -7.47
CA SER A 53 -3.48 1.82 -7.41
C SER A 53 -4.41 1.22 -6.36
N HIS A 54 -5.65 1.71 -6.28
CA HIS A 54 -6.65 1.21 -5.35
C HIS A 54 -7.92 0.77 -6.08
N ALA A 55 -8.56 -0.25 -5.55
CA ALA A 55 -9.89 -0.70 -5.96
C ALA A 55 -10.72 -1.05 -4.72
N CYS A 56 -11.98 -1.46 -4.93
CA CYS A 56 -12.86 -1.93 -3.87
C CYS A 56 -13.03 -3.44 -3.95
N ALA A 57 -12.81 -4.13 -2.83
CA ALA A 57 -13.30 -5.47 -2.61
C ALA A 57 -14.64 -5.38 -1.86
N LYS A 58 -15.59 -6.25 -2.21
CA LYS A 58 -16.93 -6.27 -1.62
C LYS A 58 -17.17 -7.57 -0.87
N LEU A 59 -17.67 -7.49 0.34
CA LEU A 59 -18.16 -8.65 1.08
C LEU A 59 -19.61 -8.89 0.68
N ILE A 60 -19.86 -10.03 0.04
CA ILE A 60 -21.20 -10.43 -0.39
C ILE A 60 -21.45 -11.80 0.21
N ASP A 61 -22.53 -11.93 0.98
CA ASP A 61 -22.94 -13.19 1.63
C ASP A 61 -21.79 -13.86 2.42
N GLY A 62 -20.99 -13.04 3.13
CA GLY A 62 -19.85 -13.50 3.96
C GLY A 62 -18.57 -13.85 3.19
N THR A 63 -18.55 -13.67 1.87
CA THR A 63 -17.38 -13.95 1.01
C THR A 63 -16.83 -12.67 0.39
N TRP A 64 -15.51 -12.49 0.41
CA TRP A 64 -14.85 -11.35 -0.23
C TRP A 64 -14.75 -11.56 -1.74
N TYR A 65 -15.36 -10.65 -2.49
CA TYR A 65 -15.28 -10.57 -3.94
C TYR A 65 -14.34 -9.43 -4.33
N ALA A 66 -13.34 -9.77 -5.12
CA ALA A 66 -12.42 -8.84 -5.74
C ALA A 66 -12.20 -9.27 -7.21
N PRO A 67 -11.86 -8.34 -8.12
CA PRO A 67 -11.56 -8.66 -9.52
C PRO A 67 -10.54 -9.78 -9.71
N ILE A 68 -9.58 -9.93 -8.79
CA ILE A 68 -8.59 -11.02 -8.75
C ILE A 68 -8.37 -11.51 -7.31
N THR A 69 -7.69 -12.66 -7.16
CA THR A 69 -7.36 -13.25 -5.86
C THR A 69 -6.61 -12.28 -4.96
N LEU A 70 -7.11 -12.11 -3.72
CA LEU A 70 -6.44 -11.32 -2.69
C LEU A 70 -5.26 -12.10 -2.11
N LEU A 71 -4.05 -11.58 -2.31
CA LEU A 71 -2.84 -12.10 -1.69
C LEU A 71 -2.79 -11.68 -0.22
N LYS A 72 -2.51 -12.66 0.65
CA LYS A 72 -2.35 -12.42 2.07
C LYS A 72 -0.98 -11.77 2.36
N PRO A 73 -0.92 -10.88 3.36
CA PRO A 73 0.35 -10.34 3.84
C PRO A 73 1.27 -11.43 4.37
N THR A 74 2.58 -11.21 4.25
CA THR A 74 3.57 -11.96 5.02
C THR A 74 3.73 -11.35 6.43
N ASP A 75 4.39 -12.06 7.34
CA ASP A 75 4.72 -11.53 8.67
C ASP A 75 5.62 -10.29 8.57
N GLU A 76 6.54 -10.28 7.60
CA GLU A 76 7.40 -9.14 7.33
C GLU A 76 6.60 -7.93 6.83
N ASP A 77 5.66 -8.13 5.91
CA ASP A 77 4.77 -7.06 5.45
C ASP A 77 3.98 -6.47 6.61
N THR A 78 3.49 -7.33 7.50
CA THR A 78 2.73 -6.92 8.68
C THR A 78 3.60 -6.10 9.63
N ARG A 79 4.86 -6.49 9.87
CA ARG A 79 5.81 -5.72 10.68
C ARG A 79 6.12 -4.36 10.05
N HIS A 80 6.36 -4.32 8.74
CA HIS A 80 6.60 -3.06 8.02
C HIS A 80 5.38 -2.15 8.04
N GLN A 81 4.17 -2.70 7.87
CA GLN A 81 2.93 -1.93 7.95
C GLN A 81 2.74 -1.35 9.36
N ASN A 82 2.89 -2.16 10.40
CA ASN A 82 2.79 -1.70 11.80
C ASN A 82 3.78 -0.58 12.11
N HIS A 83 5.01 -0.69 11.59
CA HIS A 83 6.01 0.36 11.75
C HIS A 83 5.59 1.65 11.02
N LYS A 84 5.14 1.55 9.76
CA LYS A 84 4.64 2.71 8.98
C LYS A 84 3.45 3.37 9.67
N ASP A 85 2.50 2.58 10.16
CA ASP A 85 1.32 3.08 10.86
C ASP A 85 1.69 3.76 12.18
N SER A 86 2.67 3.22 12.92
CA SER A 86 3.20 3.82 14.14
C SER A 86 3.86 5.17 13.86
N VAL A 87 4.68 5.25 12.81
CA VAL A 87 5.31 6.50 12.38
C VAL A 87 4.23 7.51 11.99
N ALA A 88 3.25 7.11 11.18
CA ALA A 88 2.15 7.99 10.77
C ALA A 88 1.32 8.50 11.97
N ALA A 89 1.06 7.65 12.96
CA ALA A 89 0.36 8.03 14.19
C ALA A 89 1.17 9.03 15.03
N VAL A 90 2.48 8.85 15.14
CA VAL A 90 3.37 9.81 15.81
C VAL A 90 3.40 11.14 15.06
N MET A 91 3.49 11.11 13.72
CA MET A 91 3.43 12.31 12.89
C MET A 91 2.11 13.06 13.06
N ALA A 92 0.99 12.34 13.10
CA ALA A 92 -0.33 12.93 13.32
C ALA A 92 -0.43 13.59 14.70
N LYS A 93 0.10 12.95 15.74
CA LYS A 93 0.17 13.53 17.10
C LYS A 93 1.05 14.78 17.14
N ALA A 94 2.21 14.77 16.48
CA ALA A 94 3.11 15.93 16.42
C ALA A 94 2.44 17.13 15.73
N ARG A 95 1.77 16.89 14.61
CA ARG A 95 0.98 17.92 13.92
C ARG A 95 -0.17 18.44 14.78
N ALA A 96 -0.88 17.55 15.49
CA ALA A 96 -1.95 17.93 16.41
C ALA A 96 -1.44 18.73 17.63
N ALA A 97 -0.19 18.49 18.04
CA ALA A 97 0.50 19.28 19.07
C ALA A 97 1.04 20.63 18.55
N GLY A 98 0.79 20.97 17.28
CA GLY A 98 1.17 22.25 16.69
C GLY A 98 2.56 22.29 16.07
N LEU A 99 3.27 21.15 15.98
CA LEU A 99 4.56 21.13 15.30
C LEU A 99 4.37 21.27 13.80
N THR A 100 5.17 22.15 13.21
CA THR A 100 5.30 22.33 11.78
C THR A 100 6.06 21.17 11.13
N SER A 101 5.90 21.01 9.82
CA SER A 101 6.63 20.00 9.05
C SER A 101 8.16 20.16 9.15
N GLU A 102 8.65 21.38 9.35
CA GLU A 102 10.06 21.70 9.51
C GLU A 102 10.60 21.20 10.85
N GLU A 103 9.88 21.48 11.95
CA GLU A 103 10.23 21.01 13.30
C GLU A 103 10.19 19.48 13.41
N ILE A 104 9.20 18.85 12.77
CA ILE A 104 9.11 17.39 12.67
C ILE A 104 10.31 16.82 11.88
N SER A 105 10.75 17.51 10.84
CA SER A 105 11.90 17.09 10.03
C SER A 105 13.21 17.21 10.80
N LEU A 106 13.37 18.26 11.63
CA LEU A 106 14.51 18.43 12.53
C LEU A 106 14.59 17.30 13.57
N LEU A 107 13.46 16.89 14.17
CA LEU A 107 13.43 15.75 15.08
C LEU A 107 13.83 14.43 14.40
N LYS A 108 13.49 14.28 13.11
CA LYS A 108 13.84 13.09 12.33
C LYS A 108 15.33 13.03 12.01
N SER A 109 15.98 14.17 11.72
CA SER A 109 17.42 14.21 11.45
C SER A 109 18.27 13.94 12.71
N GLU A 110 17.85 14.46 13.87
CA GLU A 110 18.56 14.24 15.15
C GLU A 110 18.40 12.81 15.68
N GLY A 111 17.28 12.14 15.37
CA GLY A 111 17.05 10.74 15.74
C GLY A 111 17.81 9.72 14.90
N LEU A 112 18.37 10.12 13.76
CA LEU A 112 19.12 9.25 12.84
C LEU A 112 20.61 9.09 13.23
N THR A 113 21.06 9.81 14.26
CA THR A 113 22.46 9.88 14.71
C THR A 113 22.84 8.81 15.74
N LYS A 114 22.16 7.66 15.76
CA LYS A 114 22.50 6.51 16.62
C LYS A 114 22.76 5.24 15.83
#